data_AF-Q9FGY0-F1
#
_entry.id   AF-Q9FGY0-F1
#
_cell.length_a   1.000
_cell.length_b   1.000
_cell.length_c   1.000
_cell.angle_alpha   90.00
_cell.angle_beta   90.00
_cell.angle_gamma   90.00
#
_symmetry.space_group_name_H-M   'P 1'
#
loop_
_entity.id
_entity.type
_entity.pdbx_description
1 polymer ?
#
loop_
_entity_poly.entity_id
_entity_poly.type
_entity_poly.pdbx_seq_one_letter_code
_entity_poly.pdbx_strand_id
1 'polypeptide(L)'
;MSLFPIGSLHVFRNHKKMIILAIVTIVVQRVKVYRLNEDGQWDDKGTGHITMDYMERSEVFNLYVIDEDDNATLLAHRISIDNIYKQQDDSIISWIDPQHSAQLALSFQETAGCTIVW
;
A
#
# COMPACT_ATOMS: atom_id res chain seq x y z
N MET A 1 -31.52 -17.37 13.49
CA MET A 1 -30.20 -16.86 13.94
C MET A 1 -29.38 -16.59 12.69
N SER A 2 -29.16 -15.31 12.41
CA SER A 2 -28.52 -14.79 11.20
C SER A 2 -27.01 -14.89 11.29
N LEU A 3 -26.36 -15.36 10.22
CA LEU A 3 -25.03 -14.91 9.82
C LEU A 3 -24.95 -15.10 8.30
N PHE A 4 -25.01 -14.01 7.54
CA PHE A 4 -24.70 -14.01 6.11
C PHE A 4 -23.17 -13.94 5.94
N PRO A 5 -22.57 -14.71 5.02
CA PRO A 5 -21.15 -14.55 4.71
C PRO A 5 -20.91 -13.24 3.97
N ILE A 6 -19.79 -12.62 4.29
CA ILE A 6 -19.33 -11.31 3.85
C ILE A 6 -19.06 -11.33 2.33
N GLY A 7 -19.62 -10.36 1.60
CA GLY A 7 -19.16 -9.94 0.26
C GLY A 7 -19.73 -10.68 -0.95
N SER A 8 -20.80 -10.18 -1.55
CA SER A 8 -21.29 -10.65 -2.86
C SER A 8 -20.65 -9.87 -4.02
N LEU A 9 -19.79 -10.57 -4.77
CA LEU A 9 -19.21 -10.18 -6.05
C LEU A 9 -20.32 -9.87 -7.09
N HIS A 10 -20.34 -8.66 -7.66
CA HIS A 10 -21.21 -8.35 -8.81
C HIS A 10 -20.38 -7.89 -10.00
N VAL A 11 -20.39 -8.69 -11.07
CA VAL A 11 -19.72 -8.41 -12.34
C VAL A 11 -20.75 -7.82 -13.31
N PHE A 12 -20.56 -6.56 -13.74
CA PHE A 12 -21.34 -6.00 -14.85
C PHE A 12 -20.50 -6.01 -16.13
N ARG A 13 -20.91 -6.81 -17.13
CA ARG A 13 -20.34 -6.79 -18.47
C ARG A 13 -21.11 -5.80 -19.35
N ASN A 14 -20.42 -4.87 -20.02
CA ASN A 14 -20.98 -4.18 -21.17
C ASN A 14 -19.98 -4.05 -22.33
N HIS A 15 -20.52 -4.12 -23.55
CA HIS A 15 -19.87 -4.52 -24.81
C HIS A 15 -18.84 -3.55 -25.41
N LYS A 16 -17.73 -3.24 -24.72
CA LYS A 16 -16.41 -2.91 -25.34
C LYS A 16 -15.30 -2.47 -24.38
N LYS A 17 -15.52 -2.45 -23.07
CA LYS A 17 -14.45 -2.24 -22.09
C LYS A 17 -14.72 -3.10 -20.87
N MET A 18 -13.76 -3.93 -20.52
CA MET A 18 -13.71 -4.57 -19.22
C MET A 18 -13.34 -3.48 -18.22
N ILE A 19 -14.33 -2.70 -17.77
CA ILE A 19 -14.14 -1.84 -16.61
C ILE A 19 -14.09 -2.82 -15.45
N ILE A 20 -12.87 -3.22 -15.07
CA ILE A 20 -12.63 -3.76 -13.76
C ILE A 20 -12.86 -2.56 -12.85
N LEU A 21 -14.10 -2.33 -12.42
CA LEU A 21 -14.30 -1.64 -11.16
C LEU A 21 -13.81 -2.64 -10.12
N ALA A 22 -12.48 -2.71 -9.97
CA ALA A 22 -11.88 -3.34 -8.82
C ALA A 22 -12.52 -2.59 -7.67
N ILE A 23 -13.45 -3.25 -6.99
CA ILE A 23 -13.54 -3.09 -5.56
C ILE A 23 -12.15 -3.53 -5.10
N VAL A 24 -11.19 -2.59 -5.16
CA VAL A 24 -9.97 -2.69 -4.39
C VAL A 24 -10.54 -2.73 -2.99
N THR A 25 -10.62 -3.92 -2.40
CA THR A 25 -10.74 -4.03 -0.96
C THR A 25 -9.62 -3.15 -0.44
N ILE A 26 -9.95 -1.94 0.01
CA ILE A 26 -8.97 -1.05 0.63
C ILE A 26 -8.57 -1.81 1.87
N VAL A 27 -7.46 -2.55 1.80
CA VAL A 27 -6.92 -3.21 2.96
C VAL A 27 -6.30 -2.09 3.76
N VAL A 28 -7.13 -1.45 4.58
CA VAL A 28 -6.75 -0.33 5.46
C VAL A 28 -5.85 -0.92 6.53
N GLN A 29 -4.55 -0.94 6.28
CA GLN A 29 -3.53 -1.39 7.23
C GLN A 29 -2.83 -0.18 7.83
N ARG A 30 -2.84 -0.10 9.16
CA ARG A 30 -2.14 0.95 9.90
C ARG A 30 -0.65 0.67 9.91
N VAL A 31 0.12 1.63 9.41
CA VAL A 31 1.57 1.53 9.26
C VAL A 31 2.25 2.82 9.69
N LYS A 32 3.51 2.69 10.06
CA LYS A 32 4.43 3.81 10.24
C LYS A 32 5.37 3.90 9.05
N VAL A 33 5.57 5.10 8.54
CA VAL A 33 6.46 5.37 7.41
C VAL A 33 7.82 5.79 7.92
N TYR A 34 8.87 5.15 7.43
CA TYR A 34 10.25 5.48 7.76
C TYR A 34 11.06 5.80 6.51
N ARG A 35 12.01 6.74 6.67
CA ARG A 35 13.01 7.07 5.65
C ARG A 35 14.40 7.04 6.27
N LEU A 36 15.34 6.37 5.62
CA LEU A 36 16.74 6.40 6.05
C LEU A 36 17.34 7.77 5.74
N ASN A 37 17.96 8.39 6.74
CA ASN A 37 18.65 9.66 6.63
C ASN A 37 20.15 9.48 6.30
N GLU A 38 20.86 10.59 6.09
CA GLU A 38 22.28 10.58 5.71
C GLU A 38 23.21 10.02 6.81
N ASP A 39 22.77 10.10 8.07
CA ASP A 39 23.48 9.54 9.23
C ASP A 39 23.26 8.02 9.39
N GLY A 40 22.51 7.39 8.48
CA GLY A 40 22.19 5.97 8.52
C GLY A 40 21.14 5.61 9.58
N GLN A 41 20.35 6.58 10.04
CA GLN A 41 19.26 6.39 10.99
C GLN A 41 17.90 6.45 10.29
N TRP A 42 16.91 5.76 10.85
CA TRP A 42 15.54 5.77 10.33
C TRP A 42 14.74 6.90 10.97
N ASP A 43 14.36 7.89 10.15
CA ASP A 43 13.45 8.95 10.55
C ASP A 43 12.00 8.46 10.47
N ASP A 44 11.25 8.64 11.55
CA ASP A 44 9.78 8.50 11.55
C ASP A 44 9.16 9.66 10.73
N LYS A 45 8.35 9.32 9.73
CA LYS A 45 7.67 10.29 8.87
C LYS A 45 6.18 10.41 9.18
N GLY A 46 5.64 9.60 10.10
CA GLY A 46 4.24 9.62 10.48
C GLY A 46 3.60 8.24 10.50
N THR A 47 2.39 8.19 11.05
CA THR A 47 1.58 6.98 11.14
C THR A 47 0.29 7.18 10.34
N GLY A 48 -0.06 6.19 9.53
CA GLY A 48 -1.19 6.32 8.63
C GLY A 48 -1.70 4.98 8.12
N HIS A 49 -2.58 5.04 7.13
CA HIS A 49 -3.24 3.88 6.57
C HIS A 49 -2.82 3.67 5.12
N ILE A 50 -2.44 2.44 4.77
CA ILE A 50 -2.11 2.07 3.39
C ILE A 50 -3.38 2.06 2.54
N THR A 51 -3.27 2.67 1.36
CA THR A 51 -4.25 2.59 0.28
C THR A 51 -3.51 2.23 -1.01
N MET A 52 -4.11 1.37 -1.84
CA MET A 52 -3.57 1.03 -3.16
C MET A 52 -4.56 1.44 -4.24
N ASP A 53 -4.05 1.97 -5.34
CA ASP A 53 -4.85 2.37 -6.51
C ASP A 53 -4.26 1.79 -7.80
N TYR A 54 -5.13 1.38 -8.72
CA TYR A 54 -4.75 0.89 -10.03
C TYR A 54 -5.14 1.90 -11.11
N MET A 55 -4.14 2.49 -11.77
CA MET A 55 -4.36 3.44 -12.84
C MET A 55 -4.51 2.71 -14.18
N GLU A 56 -5.75 2.52 -14.65
CA GLU A 56 -6.05 1.79 -15.89
C GLU A 56 -5.32 2.33 -17.14
N ARG A 57 -5.10 3.65 -17.22
CA ARG A 57 -4.48 4.27 -18.40
C ARG A 57 -3.00 3.95 -18.58
N SER A 58 -2.29 3.75 -17.48
CA SER A 58 -0.86 3.48 -17.46
C SER A 58 -0.54 2.04 -17.05
N GLU A 59 -1.55 1.28 -16.61
CA GLU A 59 -1.42 -0.09 -16.09
C GLU A 59 -0.45 -0.16 -14.90
N VAL A 60 -0.54 0.84 -14.01
CA VAL A 60 0.36 1.02 -12.87
C VAL A 60 -0.40 0.92 -11.56
N PHE A 61 0.18 0.21 -10.59
CA PHE A 61 -0.26 0.26 -9.20
C PHE A 61 0.48 1.37 -8.43
N ASN A 62 -0.27 2.13 -7.65
CA ASN A 62 0.26 3.12 -6.72
C ASN A 62 -0.09 2.70 -5.30
N LEU A 63 0.85 2.92 -4.39
CA LEU A 63 0.70 2.78 -2.95
C LEU A 63 0.72 4.18 -2.34
N TYR A 64 -0.25 4.45 -1.49
CA TYR A 64 -0.33 5.66 -0.70
C TYR A 64 -0.38 5.32 0.78
N VAL A 65 0.20 6.16 1.62
CA VAL A 65 -0.04 6.16 3.05
C VAL A 65 -0.68 7.50 3.42
N ILE A 66 -1.88 7.44 3.96
CA ILE A 66 -2.66 8.61 4.37
C ILE A 66 -2.56 8.74 5.87
N ASP A 67 -2.12 9.91 6.33
CA ASP A 67 -2.00 10.26 7.75
C ASP A 67 -3.32 10.06 8.50
N GLU A 68 -3.26 9.55 9.72
CA GLU A 68 -4.47 9.27 10.50
C GLU A 68 -5.06 10.48 11.23
N ASP A 69 -4.28 11.55 11.41
CA ASP A 69 -4.69 12.75 12.14
C ASP A 69 -5.24 13.83 11.20
N ASP A 70 -4.50 14.14 10.12
CA ASP A 70 -4.86 15.24 9.20
C ASP A 70 -5.24 14.79 7.78
N ASN A 71 -5.18 13.49 7.52
CA ASN A 71 -5.51 12.88 6.23
C ASN A 71 -4.63 13.39 5.06
N ALA A 72 -3.45 13.94 5.36
CA ALA A 72 -2.43 14.28 4.37
C ALA A 72 -1.73 13.02 3.84
N THR A 73 -1.13 13.14 2.65
CA THR A 73 -0.35 12.03 2.07
C THR A 73 1.04 11.99 2.68
N LEU A 74 1.33 10.97 3.49
CA LEU A 74 2.67 10.73 4.06
C LEU A 74 3.62 10.12 3.04
N LEU A 75 3.10 9.24 2.18
CA LEU A 75 3.86 8.56 1.14
C LEU A 75 3.00 8.37 -0.09
N ALA A 76 3.58 8.62 -1.26
CA ALA A 76 3.07 8.21 -2.56
C ALA A 76 4.18 7.46 -3.28
N HIS A 77 3.98 6.18 -3.55
CA HIS A 77 4.96 5.30 -4.18
C HIS A 77 4.36 4.58 -5.36
N ARG A 78 5.02 4.66 -6.52
CA ARG A 78 4.66 3.85 -7.68
C ARG A 78 5.23 2.45 -7.50
N ILE A 79 4.38 1.44 -7.48
CA ILE A 79 4.84 0.07 -7.33
C ILE A 79 5.68 -0.33 -8.55
N SER A 80 6.89 -0.81 -8.30
CA SER A 80 7.78 -1.33 -9.35
C SER A 80 7.51 -2.81 -9.59
N ILE A 81 7.65 -3.24 -10.83
CA ILE A 81 7.66 -4.67 -11.19
C ILE A 81 9.01 -5.34 -10.85
N ASP A 82 10.04 -4.53 -10.61
CA ASP A 82 11.35 -5.01 -10.24
C ASP A 82 11.32 -5.55 -8.81
N ASN A 83 12.15 -6.56 -8.55
CA ASN A 83 12.27 -7.18 -7.23
C ASN A 83 13.11 -6.31 -6.26
N ILE A 84 12.62 -5.11 -5.96
CA ILE A 84 13.30 -4.11 -5.09
C ILE A 84 12.82 -4.14 -3.64
N TYR A 85 11.72 -4.84 -3.37
CA TYR A 85 11.09 -4.91 -2.06
C TYR A 85 11.71 -6.03 -1.22
N LYS A 86 11.80 -5.79 0.08
CA LYS A 86 12.29 -6.76 1.06
C LYS A 86 11.38 -6.76 2.27
N GLN A 87 10.88 -7.94 2.63
CA GLN A 87 10.19 -8.18 3.89
C GLN A 87 11.22 -8.47 4.99
N GLN A 88 11.03 -7.86 6.16
CA GLN A 88 11.85 -8.05 7.36
C GLN A 88 10.93 -8.23 8.57
N ASP A 89 11.33 -9.08 9.53
CA ASP A 89 10.64 -9.32 10.81
C ASP A 89 9.11 -9.52 10.70
N ASP A 90 8.66 -10.12 9.58
CA ASP A 90 7.27 -10.37 9.17
C ASP A 90 6.31 -9.16 9.18
N SER A 91 6.81 -7.97 9.52
CA SER A 91 6.03 -6.76 9.80
C SER A 91 6.62 -5.52 9.15
N ILE A 92 7.72 -5.64 8.42
CA ILE A 92 8.38 -4.52 7.74
C ILE A 92 8.52 -4.84 6.26
N ILE A 93 8.13 -3.89 5.42
CA ILE A 93 8.43 -3.89 3.98
C ILE A 93 9.33 -2.70 3.70
N SER A 94 10.48 -2.95 3.06
CA SER A 94 11.48 -1.93 2.77
C SER A 94 11.94 -1.98 1.31
N TRP A 95 12.30 -0.82 0.75
CA TRP A 95 12.82 -0.72 -0.62
C TRP A 95 13.68 0.54 -0.76
N ILE A 96 14.39 0.63 -1.89
CA ILE A 96 15.03 1.87 -2.34
C ILE A 96 14.13 2.47 -3.41
N ASP A 97 13.63 3.68 -3.17
CA ASP A 97 12.83 4.41 -4.14
C ASP A 97 13.66 4.68 -5.40
N PRO A 98 13.26 4.15 -6.57
CA PRO A 98 14.02 4.33 -7.81
C PRO A 98 13.99 5.77 -8.35
N GLN A 99 13.00 6.57 -7.98
CA GLN A 99 12.89 7.98 -8.41
C GLN A 99 13.76 8.89 -7.56
N HIS A 100 13.80 8.64 -6.25
CA HIS A 100 14.44 9.54 -5.28
C HIS A 100 15.74 8.99 -4.67
N SER A 101 16.11 7.74 -4.98
CA SER A 101 17.25 7.02 -4.36
C SER A 101 17.19 7.02 -2.83
N ALA A 102 16.00 7.15 -2.25
CA ALA A 102 15.77 7.17 -0.82
C ALA A 102 15.42 5.76 -0.33
N GLN A 103 16.01 5.32 0.78
CA GLN A 103 15.63 4.06 1.39
C GLN A 103 14.40 4.28 2.28
N LEU A 104 13.34 3.52 2.01
CA LEU A 104 12.04 3.63 2.65
C LEU A 104 11.69 2.32 3.34
N ALA A 105 10.93 2.42 4.43
CA ALA A 105 10.33 1.28 5.10
C ALA A 105 8.92 1.59 5.59
N LEU A 106 8.04 0.60 5.49
CA LEU A 106 6.72 0.57 6.11
C LEU A 106 6.78 -0.44 7.23
N SER A 107 6.50 -0.01 8.46
CA SER A 107 6.34 -0.89 9.62
C SER A 107 4.86 -1.03 9.93
N PHE A 108 4.37 -2.26 9.83
CA PHE A 108 2.97 -2.59 10.02
C PHE A 108 2.68 -2.81 11.49
N GLN A 109 1.54 -2.28 11.95
CA GLN A 109 1.07 -2.55 13.31
C GLN A 109 0.74 -4.05 13.51
N GLU A 110 0.20 -4.70 12.48
CA GLU A 110 -0.15 -6.12 12.49
C GLU A 110 0.60 -6.89 11.40
N THR A 111 1.24 -7.99 11.77
CA THR A 111 1.91 -8.93 10.86
C THR A 111 0.98 -9.44 9.75
N ALA A 112 -0.29 -9.69 10.09
CA ALA A 112 -1.31 -10.08 9.11
C ALA A 112 -1.49 -9.01 8.02
N GLY A 113 -1.45 -7.73 8.41
CA GLY A 113 -1.48 -6.62 7.47
C GLY A 113 -0.27 -6.58 6.53
N CYS A 114 0.93 -6.83 7.06
CA CYS A 114 2.15 -6.94 6.26
C CYS A 114 2.05 -8.09 5.26
N THR A 115 1.53 -9.25 5.67
CA THR A 115 1.39 -10.43 4.82
C THR A 115 0.38 -10.22 3.69
N ILE A 116 -0.65 -9.40 3.92
CA ILE A 116 -1.65 -9.08 2.89
C ILE A 116 -1.08 -8.09 1.84
N VAL A 117 -0.20 -7.17 2.26
CA VAL A 117 0.37 -6.15 1.37
C VAL A 117 1.60 -6.64 0.60
N TRP A 118 2.37 -7.56 1.19
CA TRP A 118 3.53 -8.20 0.57
C TRP A 118 3.14 -9.12 -0.60
#